data_AF-A0A9C9VCW9-F1
#
_entry.id   AF-A0A9C9VCW9-F1
#
_cell.length_a   1.000
_cell.length_b   1.000
_cell.length_c   1.000
_cell.angle_alpha   90.00
_cell.angle_beta   90.00
_cell.angle_gamma   90.00
#
_symmetry.space_group_name_H-M   'P 1'
#
loop_
_entity.id
_entity.type
_entity.pdbx_description
1 polymer ?
#
loop_
_entity_poly.entity_id
_entity_poly.type
_entity_poly.pdbx_seq_one_letter_code
_entity_poly.pdbx_strand_id
1 'polypeptide(L)'
;MWEQLELPGLERNRVVLVSGMHSGLTDRATQTPYPKGKNDAFLRAAQDTGIRYLASDASLVNQNREQFVPGFDIVLLPRYPTALFFNVSRPATLRDEYNYMFHESYLEKGLDPATTPGASPKPRSYQEILELDTEQAVIRMLSYSPWAHYFHQTNLRDYSTGKTLLSDWLEKALERYERFATLPIISLPYYEVGRQTEERLAARDAGISAVWNLETDEVTISARRSARIYVTGLAGGKSYGGQRIRLVNADRQPRTFSIDRALKE
;
A
#
# COMPACT_ATOMS: atom_id res chain seq x y z
N MET A 1 -9.87 21.77 16.22
CA MET A 1 -10.11 21.44 14.80
C MET A 1 -10.28 19.94 14.60
N TRP A 2 -9.25 19.09 14.76
CA TRP A 2 -9.38 17.64 14.49
C TRP A 2 -10.38 16.90 15.39
N GLU A 3 -10.44 17.20 16.69
CA GLU A 3 -11.46 16.65 17.61
C GLU A 3 -12.87 17.19 17.33
N GLN A 4 -12.98 18.36 16.69
CA GLN A 4 -14.27 18.99 16.36
C GLN A 4 -14.86 18.48 15.04
N LEU A 5 -14.05 17.78 14.22
CA LEU A 5 -14.48 17.24 12.93
C LEU A 5 -15.10 15.84 13.03
N GLU A 6 -15.17 15.26 14.24
CA GLU A 6 -15.72 13.92 14.52
C GLU A 6 -15.26 12.85 13.50
N LEU A 7 -13.99 12.93 13.07
CA LEU A 7 -13.50 12.11 11.97
C LEU A 7 -13.65 10.62 12.30
N PRO A 8 -14.37 9.84 11.47
CA PRO A 8 -14.62 8.44 11.73
C PRO A 8 -13.33 7.66 11.97
N GLY A 9 -13.22 7.00 13.12
CA GLY A 9 -12.07 6.16 13.45
C GLY A 9 -10.80 6.90 13.85
N LEU A 10 -10.87 8.20 14.18
CA LEU A 10 -9.73 8.99 14.68
C LEU A 10 -8.93 8.26 15.78
N GLU A 11 -9.61 7.78 16.82
CA GLU A 11 -8.97 7.07 17.92
C GLU A 11 -8.21 5.82 17.47
N ARG A 12 -8.76 5.08 16.51
CA ARG A 12 -8.11 3.89 15.93
C ARG A 12 -6.93 4.24 15.02
N ASN A 13 -6.91 5.45 14.46
CA ASN A 13 -5.82 5.95 13.63
C ASN A 13 -4.63 6.49 14.44
N ARG A 14 -4.76 6.70 15.76
CA ARG A 14 -3.67 7.24 16.61
C ARG A 14 -2.41 6.37 16.61
N VAL A 15 -2.52 5.10 16.24
CA VAL A 15 -1.38 4.16 16.13
C VAL A 15 -0.63 4.24 14.79
N VAL A 16 -1.07 5.10 13.87
CA VAL A 16 -0.51 5.21 12.52
C VAL A 16 0.16 6.56 12.33
N LEU A 17 1.35 6.55 11.71
CA LEU A 17 2.09 7.76 11.38
C LEU A 17 2.48 7.79 9.90
N VAL A 18 2.17 8.92 9.25
CA VAL A 18 2.80 9.33 7.99
C VAL A 18 3.71 10.50 8.32
N SER A 19 5.02 10.25 8.42
CA SER A 19 5.98 11.31 8.69
C SER A 19 6.15 12.22 7.48
N GLY A 20 6.53 13.48 7.72
CA GLY A 20 6.79 14.45 6.65
C GLY A 20 7.81 13.90 5.67
N MET A 21 7.43 13.78 4.39
CA MET A 21 8.23 13.19 3.31
C MET A 21 8.77 11.77 3.61
N HIS A 22 8.10 10.96 4.44
CA HIS A 22 8.62 9.66 4.92
C HIS A 22 9.99 9.76 5.62
N SER A 23 10.24 10.88 6.32
CA SER A 23 11.46 11.10 7.10
C SER A 23 11.59 10.12 8.27
N GLY A 24 12.82 9.97 8.77
CA GLY A 24 13.15 9.09 9.90
C GLY A 24 13.63 7.69 9.50
N LEU A 25 13.48 7.28 8.24
CA LEU A 25 13.92 5.98 7.74
C LEU A 25 15.23 6.01 6.93
N THR A 26 15.54 7.15 6.31
CA THR A 26 16.77 7.39 5.55
C THR A 26 17.47 8.61 6.12
N ASP A 27 18.79 8.52 6.30
CA ASP A 27 19.60 9.68 6.65
C ASP A 27 19.79 10.50 5.37
N ARG A 28 19.16 11.66 5.32
CA ARG A 28 19.19 12.53 4.14
C ARG A 28 20.49 13.31 3.99
N ALA A 29 21.22 13.53 5.09
CA ALA A 29 22.48 14.26 5.05
C ALA A 29 23.58 13.40 4.42
N THR A 30 23.63 12.13 4.80
CA THR A 30 24.64 11.18 4.30
C THR A 30 24.13 10.28 3.16
N GLN A 31 22.84 10.39 2.82
CA GLN A 31 22.12 9.46 1.93
C GLN A 31 22.21 7.99 2.35
N THR A 32 22.46 7.73 3.64
CA THR A 32 22.53 6.35 4.15
C THR A 32 21.13 5.73 4.14
N PRO A 33 20.92 4.62 3.42
CA PRO A 33 19.60 4.01 3.30
C PRO A 33 19.16 3.33 4.58
N TYR A 34 17.85 3.13 4.70
CA TYR A 34 17.25 2.23 5.68
C TYR A 34 17.87 0.81 5.57
N PRO A 35 18.08 0.06 6.67
CA PRO A 35 17.83 0.43 8.06
C PRO A 35 18.96 1.19 8.75
N LYS A 36 20.13 1.33 8.12
CA LYS A 36 21.30 1.95 8.76
C LYS A 36 21.11 3.45 8.99
N GLY A 37 20.46 4.14 8.07
CA GLY A 37 20.18 5.59 8.17
C GLY A 37 18.91 5.94 8.94
N LYS A 38 18.28 4.99 9.64
CA LYS A 38 17.08 5.28 10.43
C LYS A 38 17.44 6.16 11.63
N ASN A 39 16.52 7.04 12.02
CA ASN A 39 16.69 7.88 13.20
C ASN A 39 16.06 7.19 14.42
N ASP A 40 16.91 6.63 15.29
CA ASP A 40 16.47 5.90 16.47
C ASP A 40 15.74 6.78 17.50
N ALA A 41 16.10 8.06 17.62
CA ALA A 41 15.40 8.98 18.52
C ALA A 41 13.97 9.27 18.03
N PHE A 42 13.80 9.45 16.72
CA PHE A 42 12.47 9.59 16.10
C PHE A 42 11.63 8.33 16.29
N LEU A 43 12.21 7.15 16.01
CA LEU A 43 11.49 5.88 16.15
C LEU A 43 11.11 5.58 17.60
N ARG A 44 11.97 5.95 18.55
CA ARG A 44 11.67 5.84 19.99
C ARG A 44 10.52 6.75 20.37
N ALA A 45 10.57 8.02 19.99
CA ALA A 45 9.48 8.96 20.25
C ALA A 45 8.15 8.51 19.62
N ALA A 46 8.18 8.00 18.39
CA ALA A 46 7.01 7.43 17.74
C ALA A 46 6.42 6.27 18.57
N GLN A 47 7.25 5.32 18.98
CA GLN A 47 6.81 4.19 19.81
C GLN A 47 6.26 4.65 21.18
N ASP A 48 6.94 5.58 21.85
CA ASP A 48 6.55 6.10 23.16
C ASP A 48 5.20 6.84 23.11
N THR A 49 4.84 7.41 21.94
CA THR A 49 3.52 8.02 21.69
C THR A 49 2.45 7.03 21.23
N GLY A 50 2.77 5.74 21.15
CA GLY A 50 1.84 4.67 20.77
C GLY A 50 1.74 4.38 19.28
N ILE A 51 2.65 4.92 18.45
CA ILE A 51 2.71 4.56 17.03
C ILE A 51 3.15 3.10 16.88
N ARG A 52 2.39 2.36 16.07
CA ARG A 52 2.59 0.95 15.72
C ARG A 52 2.86 0.76 14.24
N TYR A 53 2.34 1.65 13.41
CA TYR A 53 2.40 1.53 11.97
C TYR A 53 2.97 2.80 11.36
N LEU A 54 4.09 2.67 10.64
CA LEU A 54 4.79 3.80 10.05
C LEU A 54 4.81 3.66 8.52
N ALA A 55 4.30 4.66 7.83
CA ALA A 55 4.38 4.73 6.38
C ALA A 55 5.83 4.78 5.88
N SER A 56 6.15 3.99 4.86
CA SER A 56 7.44 4.02 4.16
C SER A 56 7.27 4.24 2.65
N ASP A 57 8.34 4.70 1.99
CA ASP A 57 8.30 4.98 0.55
C ASP A 57 8.79 3.76 -0.25
N ALA A 58 7.92 3.15 -1.04
CA ALA A 58 8.26 1.97 -1.83
C ALA A 58 9.26 2.24 -2.97
N SER A 59 9.58 3.50 -3.27
CA SER A 59 10.67 3.84 -4.20
C SER A 59 12.05 3.86 -3.54
N LEU A 60 12.13 3.88 -2.20
CA LEU A 60 13.39 3.94 -1.49
C LEU A 60 13.92 2.56 -1.13
N VAL A 61 15.25 2.46 -1.11
CA VAL A 61 15.98 1.22 -0.79
C VAL A 61 15.53 0.66 0.56
N ASN A 62 15.16 -0.63 0.57
CA ASN A 62 14.70 -1.38 1.74
C ASN A 62 13.41 -0.89 2.40
N GLN A 63 12.71 0.08 1.81
CA GLN A 63 11.42 0.58 2.29
C GLN A 63 10.23 0.01 1.50
N ASN A 64 10.51 -0.80 0.48
CA ASN A 64 9.56 -1.50 -0.39
C ASN A 64 9.24 -2.92 0.08
N ARG A 65 9.17 -3.14 1.40
CA ARG A 65 8.84 -4.44 1.98
C ARG A 65 8.14 -4.26 3.33
N GLU A 66 7.14 -5.10 3.58
CA GLU A 66 6.53 -5.24 4.89
C GLU A 66 7.54 -5.86 5.86
N GLN A 67 7.78 -5.20 6.98
CA GLN A 67 8.74 -5.63 8.00
C GLN A 67 8.52 -4.86 9.30
N PHE A 68 9.00 -5.42 10.41
CA PHE A 68 9.24 -4.64 11.61
C PHE A 68 10.50 -3.77 11.45
N VAL A 69 10.50 -2.61 12.10
CA VAL A 69 11.68 -1.76 12.18
C VAL A 69 12.70 -2.39 13.13
N PRO A 70 13.96 -2.61 12.73
CA PRO A 70 14.96 -3.23 13.60
C PRO A 70 15.13 -2.48 14.93
N GLY A 71 14.87 -3.19 16.02
CA GLY A 71 14.96 -2.69 17.40
C GLY A 71 13.71 -1.96 17.90
N PHE A 72 12.63 -1.91 17.12
CA PHE A 72 11.39 -1.23 17.48
C PHE A 72 10.17 -2.10 17.17
N ASP A 73 9.14 -1.95 17.98
CA ASP A 73 7.86 -2.62 17.82
C ASP A 73 6.94 -1.78 16.93
N ILE A 74 7.44 -1.47 15.72
CA ILE A 74 6.79 -0.66 14.69
C ILE A 74 6.85 -1.45 13.38
N VAL A 75 5.72 -1.58 12.70
CA VAL A 75 5.63 -2.17 11.36
C VAL A 75 5.72 -1.08 10.30
N LEU A 76 6.59 -1.28 9.30
CA LEU A 76 6.63 -0.45 8.11
C LEU A 76 5.50 -0.82 7.16
N LEU A 77 4.81 0.22 6.69
CA LEU A 77 3.75 0.15 5.70
C LEU A 77 4.21 0.84 4.41
N PRO A 78 4.77 0.08 3.44
CA PRO A 78 5.17 0.65 2.17
C PRO A 78 4.00 1.29 1.44
N ARG A 79 4.29 2.39 0.75
CA ARG A 79 3.33 3.12 -0.07
C ARG A 79 3.93 3.38 -1.44
N TYR A 80 3.13 3.19 -2.47
CA TYR A 80 3.52 3.41 -3.84
C TYR A 80 3.42 4.90 -4.20
N PRO A 81 4.52 5.53 -4.69
CA PRO A 81 4.42 6.86 -5.27
C PRO A 81 3.56 6.84 -6.55
N THR A 82 2.99 7.99 -6.84
CA THR A 82 2.29 8.30 -8.08
C THR A 82 2.98 9.46 -8.77
N ALA A 83 2.72 9.63 -10.06
CA ALA A 83 3.16 10.80 -10.80
C ALA A 83 2.47 12.09 -10.34
N LEU A 84 1.40 12.04 -9.53
CA LEU A 84 0.79 13.22 -8.93
C LEU A 84 1.68 13.78 -7.81
N PHE A 85 2.65 14.60 -8.19
CA PHE A 85 3.62 15.19 -7.26
C PHE A 85 2.97 16.03 -6.16
N PHE A 86 3.67 16.17 -5.04
CA PHE A 86 3.13 16.73 -3.80
C PHE A 86 2.79 18.24 -3.84
N ASN A 87 3.34 18.93 -4.83
CA ASN A 87 3.36 20.38 -5.01
C ASN A 87 2.59 20.82 -6.27
N VAL A 88 2.06 19.89 -7.07
CA VAL A 88 1.29 20.22 -8.28
C VAL A 88 -0.22 20.21 -8.00
N SER A 89 -0.94 21.11 -8.66
CA SER A 89 -2.38 21.31 -8.41
C SER A 89 -3.23 21.44 -9.68
N ARG A 90 -2.61 21.41 -10.86
CA ARG A 90 -3.28 21.53 -12.17
C ARG A 90 -2.58 20.65 -13.22
N PRO A 91 -3.27 20.25 -14.30
CA PRO A 91 -2.69 19.47 -15.39
C PRO A 91 -1.42 20.09 -15.98
N ALA A 92 -1.42 21.41 -16.20
CA ALA A 92 -0.25 22.12 -16.73
C ALA A 92 0.97 22.02 -15.79
N THR A 93 0.78 22.29 -14.50
CA THR A 93 1.89 22.21 -13.52
C THR A 93 2.41 20.79 -13.35
N LEU A 94 1.54 19.78 -13.43
CA LEU A 94 1.98 18.38 -13.41
C LEU A 94 2.82 18.04 -14.63
N ARG A 95 2.34 18.41 -15.82
CA ARG A 95 3.04 18.18 -17.09
C ARG A 95 4.42 18.83 -17.07
N ASP A 96 4.50 20.07 -16.63
CA ASP A 96 5.75 20.84 -16.62
C ASP A 96 6.77 20.19 -15.67
N GLU A 97 6.38 19.85 -14.44
CA GLU A 97 7.28 19.18 -13.49
C GLU A 97 7.68 17.78 -13.94
N TYR A 98 6.75 16.99 -14.49
CA TYR A 98 7.05 15.65 -15.00
C TYR A 98 8.07 15.70 -16.13
N ASN A 99 7.88 16.61 -17.10
CA ASN A 99 8.79 16.75 -18.22
C ASN A 99 10.13 17.34 -17.80
N TYR A 100 10.15 18.25 -16.84
CA TYR A 100 11.41 18.72 -16.26
C TYR A 100 12.19 17.56 -15.61
N MET A 101 11.53 16.81 -14.72
CA MET A 101 12.18 15.71 -14.00
C MET A 101 12.68 14.59 -14.92
N PHE A 102 11.83 14.13 -15.83
CA PHE A 102 12.11 12.91 -16.60
C PHE A 102 12.68 13.17 -18.00
N HIS A 103 12.71 14.41 -18.50
CA HIS A 103 13.24 14.72 -19.83
C HIS A 103 14.25 15.86 -19.81
N GLU A 104 13.84 17.06 -19.40
CA GLU A 104 14.68 18.27 -19.54
C GLU A 104 15.90 18.23 -18.61
N SER A 105 15.75 17.76 -17.36
CA SER A 105 16.87 17.67 -16.42
C SER A 105 17.96 16.68 -16.86
N TYR A 106 17.63 15.72 -17.72
CA TYR A 106 18.61 14.81 -18.32
C TYR A 106 19.38 15.53 -19.43
N LEU A 107 18.69 16.30 -20.28
CA LEU A 107 19.33 17.16 -21.29
C LEU A 107 20.27 18.19 -20.65
N GLU A 108 19.85 18.84 -19.56
CA GLU A 108 20.67 19.79 -18.80
C GLU A 108 21.94 19.15 -18.22
N LYS A 109 21.90 17.85 -17.92
CA LYS A 109 23.06 17.06 -17.47
C LYS A 109 23.92 16.53 -18.62
N GLY A 110 23.58 16.84 -19.87
CA GLY A 110 24.27 16.34 -21.06
C GLY A 110 24.02 14.85 -21.34
N LEU A 111 22.94 14.29 -20.81
CA LEU A 111 22.52 12.90 -21.01
C LEU A 111 21.48 12.84 -22.13
N ASP A 112 21.51 11.77 -22.93
CA ASP A 112 20.48 11.49 -23.94
C ASP A 112 19.28 10.79 -23.28
N PRO A 113 18.09 11.43 -23.21
CA PRO A 113 16.90 10.83 -22.62
C PRO A 113 16.42 9.55 -23.34
N ALA A 114 16.80 9.36 -24.62
CA ALA A 114 16.40 8.17 -25.38
C ALA A 114 17.15 6.91 -24.95
N THR A 115 18.33 7.06 -24.37
CA THR A 115 19.22 5.94 -24.00
C THR A 115 19.50 5.86 -22.49
N THR A 116 19.07 6.86 -21.71
CA THR A 116 19.30 6.89 -20.26
C THR A 116 18.17 6.20 -19.48
N PRO A 117 18.47 5.18 -18.64
CA PRO A 117 17.47 4.54 -17.80
C PRO A 117 16.74 5.53 -16.88
N GLY A 118 15.41 5.42 -16.83
CA GLY A 118 14.55 6.29 -16.03
C GLY A 118 14.19 7.64 -16.68
N ALA A 119 14.79 7.98 -17.82
CA ALA A 119 14.41 9.15 -18.60
C ALA A 119 13.24 8.83 -19.55
N SER A 120 12.50 9.87 -19.92
CA SER A 120 11.50 9.84 -20.98
C SER A 120 12.16 10.33 -22.28
N PRO A 121 12.09 9.57 -23.39
CA PRO A 121 12.71 9.94 -24.66
C PRO A 121 12.14 11.22 -25.29
N LYS A 122 10.92 11.60 -24.89
CA LYS A 122 10.23 12.82 -25.32
C LYS A 122 9.41 13.41 -24.17
N PRO A 123 9.07 14.71 -24.19
CA PRO A 123 8.05 15.26 -23.31
C PRO A 123 6.71 14.53 -23.48
N ARG A 124 5.96 14.43 -22.40
CA ARG A 124 4.63 13.80 -22.35
C ARG A 124 3.55 14.84 -22.15
N SER A 125 2.40 14.59 -22.75
CA SER A 125 1.14 15.27 -22.43
C SER A 125 0.62 14.83 -21.07
N TYR A 126 -0.32 15.61 -20.51
CA TYR A 126 -1.01 15.24 -19.27
C TYR A 126 -1.70 13.88 -19.37
N GLN A 127 -2.35 13.59 -20.50
CA GLN A 127 -3.04 12.34 -20.75
C GLN A 127 -2.06 11.15 -20.80
N GLU A 128 -0.92 11.29 -21.49
CA GLU A 128 0.11 10.23 -21.52
C GLU A 128 0.67 9.96 -20.11
N ILE A 129 0.85 10.99 -19.27
CA ILE A 129 1.31 10.83 -17.88
C ILE A 129 0.28 10.05 -17.06
N LEU A 130 -1.01 10.42 -17.12
CA LEU A 130 -2.07 9.70 -16.44
C LEU A 130 -2.15 8.24 -16.91
N GLU A 131 -2.04 7.99 -18.22
CA GLU A 131 -2.10 6.64 -18.78
C GLU A 131 -0.98 5.74 -18.28
N LEU A 132 0.25 6.24 -18.26
CA LEU A 132 1.40 5.49 -17.77
C LEU A 132 1.30 5.22 -16.26
N ASP A 133 0.95 6.24 -15.46
CA ASP A 133 0.95 6.10 -14.00
C ASP A 133 -0.18 5.19 -13.53
N THR A 134 -1.37 5.30 -14.13
CA THR A 134 -2.51 4.44 -13.80
C THR A 134 -2.34 3.01 -14.32
N GLU A 135 -1.56 2.79 -15.40
CA GLU A 135 -1.13 1.44 -15.79
C GLU A 135 -0.35 0.75 -14.68
N GLN A 136 0.66 1.43 -14.14
CA GLN A 136 1.47 0.91 -13.05
C GLN A 136 0.63 0.70 -11.78
N ALA A 137 -0.31 1.62 -11.50
CA ALA A 137 -1.22 1.49 -10.38
C ALA A 137 -2.09 0.23 -10.46
N VAL A 138 -2.67 -0.06 -11.63
CA VAL A 138 -3.51 -1.26 -11.82
C VAL A 138 -2.67 -2.53 -11.73
N ILE A 139 -1.44 -2.56 -12.27
CA ILE A 139 -0.52 -3.70 -12.08
C ILE A 139 -0.27 -3.95 -10.58
N ARG A 140 -0.07 -2.89 -9.79
CA ARG A 140 0.10 -2.99 -8.33
C ARG A 140 -1.17 -3.48 -7.65
N MET A 141 -2.35 -3.00 -8.03
CA MET A 141 -3.63 -3.47 -7.49
C MET A 141 -3.84 -4.97 -7.78
N LEU A 142 -3.46 -5.45 -8.96
CA LEU A 142 -3.57 -6.85 -9.36
C LEU A 142 -2.46 -7.74 -8.80
N SER A 143 -1.44 -7.17 -8.15
CA SER A 143 -0.36 -7.92 -7.49
C SER A 143 -0.74 -8.50 -6.12
N TYR A 144 -1.99 -8.27 -5.67
CA TYR A 144 -2.49 -8.59 -4.33
C TYR A 144 -1.69 -7.93 -3.20
N SER A 145 -0.94 -6.87 -3.51
CA SER A 145 -0.28 -6.02 -2.54
C SER A 145 -1.30 -5.08 -1.89
N PRO A 146 -1.40 -5.02 -0.56
CA PRO A 146 -2.32 -4.12 0.14
C PRO A 146 -1.75 -2.71 0.32
N TRP A 147 -0.64 -2.38 -0.35
CA TRP A 147 0.06 -1.11 -0.17
C TRP A 147 -0.72 0.03 -0.83
N ALA A 148 -0.84 1.14 -0.10
CA ALA A 148 -1.55 2.31 -0.58
C ALA A 148 -0.73 3.06 -1.65
N HIS A 149 -1.43 3.67 -2.60
CA HIS A 149 -0.88 4.78 -3.38
C HIS A 149 -0.94 6.06 -2.54
N TYR A 150 0.01 6.97 -2.72
CA TYR A 150 0.03 8.23 -1.96
C TYR A 150 -0.12 9.48 -2.82
N PHE A 151 -0.80 10.46 -2.22
CA PHE A 151 -1.17 11.75 -2.80
C PHE A 151 -1.07 12.84 -1.74
N HIS A 152 -1.25 14.10 -2.15
CA HIS A 152 -1.14 15.27 -1.28
C HIS A 152 -2.33 16.20 -1.44
N GLN A 153 -2.51 17.10 -0.46
CA GLN A 153 -3.59 18.07 -0.44
C GLN A 153 -3.69 18.92 -1.71
N THR A 154 -2.56 19.24 -2.36
CA THR A 154 -2.56 20.04 -3.60
C THR A 154 -3.26 19.33 -4.75
N ASN A 155 -3.25 18.00 -4.76
CA ASN A 155 -3.86 17.20 -5.82
C ASN A 155 -5.40 17.22 -5.75
N LEU A 156 -5.97 17.74 -4.65
CA LEU A 156 -7.42 17.92 -4.46
C LEU A 156 -7.94 19.29 -4.92
N ARG A 157 -7.07 20.15 -5.48
CA ARG A 157 -7.51 21.45 -5.98
C ARG A 157 -8.50 21.25 -7.14
N ASP A 158 -9.70 21.79 -6.98
CA ASP A 158 -10.71 21.83 -8.05
C ASP A 158 -10.23 22.75 -9.19
N TYR A 159 -10.42 22.28 -10.42
CA TYR A 159 -10.24 23.04 -11.64
C TYR A 159 -11.36 24.04 -11.91
N SER A 160 -12.27 24.22 -10.96
CA SER A 160 -13.56 24.93 -11.07
C SER A 160 -14.60 24.17 -11.90
N THR A 161 -14.47 22.85 -11.97
CA THR A 161 -15.37 21.96 -12.72
C THR A 161 -15.87 20.76 -11.89
N GLY A 162 -15.49 20.70 -10.61
CA GLY A 162 -15.68 19.51 -9.76
C GLY A 162 -14.65 18.41 -10.03
N LYS A 163 -13.60 18.68 -10.83
CA LYS A 163 -12.51 17.75 -11.14
C LYS A 163 -11.21 18.22 -10.52
N THR A 164 -10.38 17.27 -10.15
CA THR A 164 -9.06 17.45 -9.54
C THR A 164 -8.07 16.49 -10.17
N LEU A 165 -6.77 16.67 -9.90
CA LEU A 165 -5.75 15.74 -10.37
C LEU A 165 -6.03 14.33 -9.83
N LEU A 166 -6.44 14.25 -8.56
CA LEU A 166 -6.77 12.98 -7.94
C LEU A 166 -8.02 12.34 -8.55
N SER A 167 -9.08 13.11 -8.84
CA SER A 167 -10.28 12.51 -9.43
C SER A 167 -10.01 11.98 -10.84
N ASP A 168 -9.25 12.72 -11.65
CA ASP A 168 -8.87 12.27 -13.01
C ASP A 168 -8.06 10.97 -12.94
N TRP A 169 -7.13 10.89 -12.00
CA TRP A 169 -6.31 9.69 -11.78
C TRP A 169 -7.16 8.51 -11.30
N LEU A 170 -8.06 8.73 -10.34
CA LEU A 170 -8.95 7.68 -9.82
C LEU A 170 -9.88 7.14 -10.91
N GLU A 171 -10.50 8.03 -11.69
CA GLU A 171 -11.39 7.63 -12.78
C GLU A 171 -10.66 6.78 -13.82
N LYS A 172 -9.48 7.21 -14.26
CA LYS A 172 -8.67 6.47 -15.24
C LYS A 172 -8.15 5.13 -14.68
N ALA A 173 -7.75 5.09 -13.40
CA ALA A 173 -7.32 3.85 -12.75
C ALA A 173 -8.46 2.84 -12.61
N LEU A 174 -9.66 3.31 -12.24
CA LEU A 174 -10.87 2.47 -12.12
C LEU A 174 -11.33 1.97 -13.48
N GLU A 175 -11.43 2.86 -14.48
CA GLU A 175 -11.77 2.48 -15.87
C GLU A 175 -10.82 1.38 -16.38
N ARG A 176 -9.52 1.50 -16.07
CA ARG A 176 -8.53 0.51 -16.47
C ARG A 176 -8.66 -0.79 -15.68
N TYR A 177 -8.86 -0.72 -14.37
CA TYR A 177 -9.06 -1.90 -13.52
C TYR A 177 -10.25 -2.74 -14.01
N GLU A 178 -11.37 -2.09 -14.35
CA GLU A 178 -12.60 -2.74 -14.82
C GLU A 178 -12.41 -3.52 -16.14
N ARG A 179 -11.37 -3.22 -16.92
CA ARG A 179 -11.01 -4.01 -18.11
C ARG A 179 -10.38 -5.35 -17.79
N PHE A 180 -9.80 -5.50 -16.59
CA PHE A 180 -9.05 -6.69 -16.18
C PHE A 180 -9.71 -7.49 -15.06
N ALA A 181 -10.51 -6.84 -14.20
CA ALA A 181 -11.11 -7.47 -13.05
C ALA A 181 -12.51 -6.90 -12.72
N THR A 182 -13.39 -7.79 -12.26
CA THR A 182 -14.73 -7.44 -11.74
C THR A 182 -14.80 -7.51 -10.22
N LEU A 183 -13.67 -7.82 -9.55
CA LEU A 183 -13.60 -7.91 -8.10
C LEU A 183 -13.84 -6.52 -7.46
N PRO A 184 -14.68 -6.41 -6.42
CA PRO A 184 -14.88 -5.14 -5.73
C PRO A 184 -13.58 -4.57 -5.16
N ILE A 185 -13.33 -3.28 -5.33
CA ILE A 185 -12.18 -2.62 -4.70
C ILE A 185 -12.56 -2.23 -3.28
N ILE A 186 -11.79 -2.70 -2.29
CA ILE A 186 -12.02 -2.38 -0.87
C ILE A 186 -10.97 -1.37 -0.40
N SER A 187 -11.42 -0.17 -0.05
CA SER A 187 -10.59 0.84 0.62
C SER A 187 -10.64 0.61 2.13
N LEU A 188 -9.56 0.05 2.69
CA LEU A 188 -9.44 -0.17 4.14
C LEU A 188 -8.95 1.11 4.84
N PRO A 189 -9.43 1.38 6.07
CA PRO A 189 -8.77 2.34 6.95
C PRO A 189 -7.30 1.96 7.16
N TYR A 190 -6.40 2.94 7.21
CA TYR A 190 -4.96 2.65 7.17
C TYR A 190 -4.47 1.88 8.42
N TYR A 191 -5.11 2.07 9.58
CA TYR A 191 -4.84 1.25 10.77
C TYR A 191 -5.20 -0.24 10.59
N GLU A 192 -6.22 -0.56 9.78
CA GLU A 192 -6.55 -1.96 9.43
C GLU A 192 -5.51 -2.56 8.48
N VAL A 193 -4.99 -1.75 7.54
CA VAL A 193 -3.84 -2.16 6.71
C VAL A 193 -2.65 -2.48 7.61
N GLY A 194 -2.38 -1.63 8.60
CA GLY A 194 -1.42 -1.87 9.68
C GLY A 194 -1.59 -3.23 10.35
N ARG A 195 -2.75 -3.43 10.97
CA ARG A 195 -3.09 -4.67 11.69
C ARG A 195 -2.95 -5.91 10.81
N GLN A 196 -3.49 -5.87 9.59
CA GLN A 196 -3.41 -7.02 8.68
C GLN A 196 -1.97 -7.27 8.22
N THR A 197 -1.13 -6.23 8.11
CA THR A 197 0.30 -6.38 7.79
C THR A 197 1.05 -7.05 8.93
N GLU A 198 0.81 -6.63 10.16
CA GLU A 198 1.37 -7.28 11.35
C GLU A 198 0.95 -8.76 11.45
N GLU A 199 -0.33 -9.06 11.22
CA GLU A 199 -0.84 -10.44 11.15
C GLU A 199 -0.17 -11.26 10.05
N ARG A 200 0.03 -10.71 8.85
CA ARG A 200 0.75 -11.38 7.75
C ARG A 200 2.21 -11.65 8.11
N LEU A 201 2.90 -10.70 8.74
CA LEU A 201 4.28 -10.89 9.19
C LEU A 201 4.38 -12.02 10.23
N ALA A 202 3.48 -12.03 11.22
CA ALA A 202 3.41 -13.10 12.20
C ALA A 202 3.11 -14.46 11.55
N ALA A 203 2.19 -14.50 10.58
CA ALA A 203 1.81 -15.71 9.86
C ALA A 203 2.95 -16.29 9.00
N ARG A 204 3.77 -15.46 8.35
CA ARG A 204 4.92 -15.92 7.55
C ARG A 204 5.88 -16.80 8.35
N ASP A 205 6.07 -16.47 9.63
CA ASP A 205 7.01 -17.19 10.48
C ASP A 205 6.31 -18.27 11.35
N ALA A 206 4.99 -18.42 11.23
CA ALA A 206 4.20 -19.30 12.11
C ALA A 206 4.28 -20.79 11.77
N GLY A 207 4.78 -21.15 10.58
CA GLY A 207 4.87 -22.55 10.13
C GLY A 207 3.49 -23.19 10.05
N ILE A 208 2.58 -22.56 9.31
CA ILE A 208 1.19 -23.00 9.13
C ILE A 208 1.13 -24.22 8.22
N SER A 209 0.28 -25.18 8.56
CA SER A 209 -0.02 -26.36 7.77
C SER A 209 -1.53 -26.59 7.71
N ALA A 210 -2.03 -27.04 6.57
CA ALA A 210 -3.43 -27.40 6.38
C ALA A 210 -3.53 -28.74 5.63
N VAL A 211 -4.47 -29.59 6.04
CA VAL A 211 -4.80 -30.85 5.37
C VAL A 211 -6.29 -30.83 5.03
N TRP A 212 -6.61 -30.97 3.75
CA TRP A 212 -7.99 -31.14 3.29
C TRP A 212 -8.31 -32.63 3.17
N ASN A 213 -9.29 -33.07 3.94
CA ASN A 213 -9.90 -34.39 3.80
C ASN A 213 -11.05 -34.31 2.78
N LEU A 214 -10.88 -34.97 1.64
CA LEU A 214 -11.85 -34.97 0.53
C LEU A 214 -13.09 -35.84 0.80
N GLU A 215 -13.02 -36.81 1.71
CA GLU A 215 -14.15 -37.69 2.04
C GLU A 215 -15.18 -37.00 2.93
N THR A 216 -14.70 -36.16 3.84
CA THR A 216 -15.54 -35.41 4.79
C THR A 216 -15.76 -33.95 4.38
N ASP A 217 -15.03 -33.48 3.36
CA ASP A 217 -14.98 -32.08 2.91
C ASP A 217 -14.60 -31.09 4.02
N GLU A 218 -13.58 -31.46 4.81
CA GLU A 218 -13.09 -30.71 5.95
C GLU A 218 -11.60 -30.36 5.80
N VAL A 219 -11.23 -29.17 6.27
CA VAL A 219 -9.82 -28.73 6.38
C VAL A 219 -9.40 -28.71 7.83
N THR A 220 -8.33 -29.42 8.15
CA THR A 220 -7.66 -29.33 9.45
C THR A 220 -6.46 -28.40 9.34
N ILE A 221 -6.42 -27.34 10.15
CA ILE A 221 -5.37 -26.30 10.15
C ILE A 221 -4.62 -26.33 11.47
N SER A 222 -3.30 -26.20 11.41
CA SER A 222 -2.41 -26.04 12.57
C SER A 222 -1.23 -25.12 12.25
N ALA A 223 -0.51 -24.67 13.27
CA ALA A 223 0.71 -23.87 13.13
C ALA A 223 1.70 -24.14 14.27
N ARG A 224 3.00 -23.98 14.01
CA ARG A 224 4.05 -24.14 15.04
C ARG A 224 4.04 -23.01 16.08
N ARG A 225 3.60 -21.82 15.66
CA ARG A 225 3.32 -20.66 16.51
C ARG A 225 1.93 -20.13 16.18
N SER A 226 1.25 -19.56 17.18
CA SER A 226 -0.08 -18.99 16.97
C SER A 226 -0.04 -17.83 15.99
N ALA A 227 -0.94 -17.84 15.01
CA ALA A 227 -1.12 -16.76 14.04
C ALA A 227 -2.58 -16.64 13.60
N ARG A 228 -2.95 -15.44 13.18
CA ARG A 228 -4.25 -15.15 12.57
C ARG A 228 -4.08 -15.16 11.06
N ILE A 229 -4.88 -15.97 10.36
CA ILE A 229 -4.80 -16.09 8.91
C ILE A 229 -6.17 -16.03 8.25
N TYR A 230 -6.23 -15.39 7.09
CA TYR A 230 -7.38 -15.48 6.20
C TYR A 230 -7.28 -16.75 5.37
N VAL A 231 -8.36 -17.54 5.35
CA VAL A 231 -8.48 -18.76 4.56
C VAL A 231 -9.71 -18.64 3.68
N THR A 232 -9.51 -18.91 2.40
CA THR A 232 -10.56 -18.85 1.39
C THR A 232 -11.24 -20.21 1.25
N GLY A 233 -12.57 -20.22 1.19
CA GLY A 233 -13.39 -21.42 0.97
C GLY A 233 -13.78 -22.21 2.22
N LEU A 234 -13.52 -21.68 3.42
CA LEU A 234 -14.07 -22.26 4.66
C LEU A 234 -15.50 -21.77 4.90
N ALA A 235 -16.32 -22.63 5.52
CA ALA A 235 -17.64 -22.26 6.01
C ALA A 235 -17.59 -21.06 6.96
N GLY A 236 -18.47 -20.08 6.72
CA GLY A 236 -18.53 -18.81 7.46
C GLY A 236 -17.55 -17.74 6.94
N GLY A 237 -17.51 -16.59 7.62
CA GLY A 237 -16.74 -15.44 7.16
C GLY A 237 -17.48 -14.56 6.14
N LYS A 238 -16.77 -13.60 5.56
CA LYS A 238 -17.34 -12.63 4.61
C LYS A 238 -17.19 -13.14 3.18
N SER A 239 -18.13 -12.83 2.30
CA SER A 239 -18.00 -13.11 0.87
C SER A 239 -17.18 -12.01 0.19
N TYR A 240 -16.27 -12.41 -0.69
CA TYR A 240 -15.53 -11.53 -1.58
C TYR A 240 -15.20 -12.27 -2.87
N GLY A 241 -15.57 -11.69 -4.02
CA GLY A 241 -15.30 -12.31 -5.32
C GLY A 241 -15.95 -13.68 -5.52
N GLY A 242 -17.14 -13.89 -4.93
CA GLY A 242 -17.86 -15.17 -5.02
C GLY A 242 -17.28 -16.29 -4.13
N GLN A 243 -16.36 -15.96 -3.21
CA GLN A 243 -15.80 -16.94 -2.27
C GLN A 243 -15.90 -16.46 -0.83
N ARG A 244 -16.13 -17.39 0.10
CA ARG A 244 -16.04 -17.13 1.54
C ARG A 244 -14.58 -16.91 1.92
N ILE A 245 -14.31 -15.84 2.65
CA ILE A 245 -13.01 -15.56 3.26
C ILE A 245 -13.20 -15.48 4.78
N ARG A 246 -12.58 -16.42 5.49
CA ARG A 246 -12.70 -16.55 6.94
C ARG A 246 -11.36 -16.29 7.62
N LEU A 247 -11.36 -15.42 8.62
CA LEU A 247 -10.24 -15.25 9.53
C LEU A 247 -10.28 -16.37 10.58
N VAL A 248 -9.18 -17.10 10.73
CA VAL A 248 -9.03 -18.19 11.70
C VAL A 248 -7.76 -18.01 12.53
N ASN A 249 -7.79 -18.53 13.76
CA ASN A 249 -6.60 -18.70 14.58
C ASN A 249 -6.00 -20.07 14.27
N ALA A 250 -4.79 -20.09 13.72
CA ALA A 250 -3.99 -21.29 13.58
C ALA A 250 -3.02 -21.36 14.76
N ASP A 251 -3.01 -22.47 15.48
CA ASP A 251 -2.13 -22.70 16.63
C ASP A 251 -1.65 -24.15 16.65
N ARG A 252 -0.94 -24.57 17.71
CA ARG A 252 -0.37 -25.91 17.80
C ARG A 252 -1.42 -27.02 17.90
N GLN A 253 -2.61 -26.70 18.40
CA GLN A 253 -3.73 -27.63 18.44
C GLN A 253 -4.44 -27.58 17.08
N PRO A 254 -4.48 -28.70 16.32
CA PRO A 254 -5.18 -28.72 15.06
C PRO A 254 -6.67 -28.39 15.23
N ARG A 255 -7.21 -27.58 14.32
CA ARG A 255 -8.62 -27.21 14.28
C ARG A 255 -9.21 -27.58 12.93
N THR A 256 -10.37 -28.23 12.97
CA THR A 256 -11.10 -28.67 11.78
C THR A 256 -12.19 -27.69 11.42
N PHE A 257 -12.33 -27.41 10.13
CA PHE A 257 -13.31 -26.49 9.56
C PHE A 257 -13.98 -27.16 8.35
N SER A 258 -15.30 -27.07 8.27
CA SER A 258 -16.03 -27.46 7.06
C SER A 258 -15.75 -26.48 5.92
N ILE A 259 -15.82 -26.97 4.69
CA ILE A 259 -15.66 -26.15 3.48
C ILE A 259 -17.01 -25.55 3.05
N ASP A 260 -16.95 -24.30 2.61
CA ASP A 260 -18.00 -23.64 1.84
C ASP A 260 -17.33 -22.65 0.90
N ARG A 261 -17.26 -23.02 -0.38
CA ARG A 261 -16.62 -22.19 -1.39
C ARG A 261 -17.55 -21.13 -1.97
N ALA A 262 -18.82 -21.11 -1.58
CA ALA A 262 -19.88 -20.27 -2.17
C ALA A 262 -19.98 -20.37 -3.70
N LEU A 263 -19.56 -21.50 -4.31
CA LEU A 263 -19.61 -21.71 -5.77
C LEU A 263 -21.04 -21.94 -6.32
N LYS A 264 -22.02 -22.09 -5.42
CA LYS A 264 -23.43 -22.35 -5.76
C LYS A 264 -24.34 -21.15 -5.47
N GLU A 265 -23.79 -20.07 -4.93
CA GLU A 265 -24.46 -18.77 -4.73
C GLU A 265 -24.15 -17.85 -5.91
#